data_AF-A0A6P6C7A0-F1
#
_entry.id   AF-A0A6P6C7A0-F1
#
_cell.length_a   1.000
_cell.length_b   1.000
_cell.length_c   1.000
_cell.angle_alpha   90.00
_cell.angle_beta   90.00
_cell.angle_gamma   90.00
#
_symmetry.space_group_name_H-M   'P 1'
#
loop_
_entity.id
_entity.type
_entity.pdbx_description
1 polymer ?
#
loop_
_entity_poly.entity_id
_entity_poly.type
_entity_poly.pdbx_seq_one_letter_code
_entity_poly.pdbx_strand_id
1 'polypeptide(L)'
;MPAGPAPEARPLVNKQTFLHNFSHLNYLHETYLCYEVDRMQDDLWIPLDEYKGFLRNKSSPWRWERRHAEPIFLERMASWNLDTELRYRVTVFISWSPCPDCAD
;
A
#
# COMPACT_ATOMS: atom_id res chain seq x y z
N MET A 1 28.10 -2.03 17.33
CA MET A 1 27.13 -1.97 16.21
C MET A 1 26.64 -0.54 16.13
N PRO A 2 26.96 0.23 15.07
CA PRO A 2 26.36 1.54 14.90
C PRO A 2 24.84 1.35 14.73
N ALA A 3 24.05 2.13 15.47
CA ALA A 3 22.61 2.21 15.24
C ALA A 3 22.41 2.61 13.77
N GLY A 4 21.62 1.83 13.03
CA GLY A 4 21.21 2.20 11.68
C GLY A 4 20.57 3.60 11.68
N PRO A 5 20.61 4.31 10.54
CA PRO A 5 19.96 5.61 10.44
C PRO A 5 18.49 5.48 10.89
N ALA A 6 18.03 6.43 11.70
CA ALA A 6 16.63 6.51 12.06
C ALA A 6 15.80 6.52 10.76
N PRO A 7 14.71 5.74 10.68
CA PRO A 7 13.91 5.67 9.45
C PRO A 7 13.54 7.10 9.06
N GLU A 8 13.94 7.51 7.85
CA GLU A 8 13.54 8.80 7.27
C GLU A 8 12.05 8.99 7.51
N ALA A 9 11.65 10.20 7.92
CA ALA A 9 10.29 10.49 8.36
C ALA A 9 9.28 9.92 7.36
N ARG A 10 8.66 8.79 7.72
CA ARG A 10 7.82 8.03 6.80
C ARG A 10 6.70 8.94 6.31
N PRO A 11 6.44 9.03 5.00
CA PRO A 11 5.36 9.86 4.50
C PRO A 11 4.05 9.40 5.13
N LEU A 12 3.37 10.32 5.82
CA LEU A 12 2.08 10.07 6.45
C LEU A 12 0.96 10.61 5.57
N VAL A 13 -0.17 9.92 5.56
CA VAL A 13 -1.39 10.44 4.94
C VAL A 13 -1.88 11.63 5.74
N ASN A 14 -2.20 12.74 5.06
CA ASN A 14 -2.85 13.87 5.72
C ASN A 14 -4.19 13.44 6.32
N LYS A 15 -4.47 13.84 7.57
CA LYS A 15 -5.70 13.47 8.30
C LYS A 15 -6.97 13.74 7.51
N GLN A 16 -7.08 14.89 6.86
CA GLN A 16 -8.26 15.26 6.08
C GLN A 16 -8.40 14.38 4.84
N THR A 17 -7.29 14.08 4.16
CA THR A 17 -7.26 13.15 3.02
C THR A 17 -7.72 11.75 3.44
N PHE A 18 -7.25 11.26 4.59
CA PHE A 18 -7.67 9.97 5.12
C PHE A 18 -9.17 9.93 5.40
N LEU A 19 -9.69 10.91 6.16
CA LEU A 19 -11.11 10.99 6.49
C LEU A 19 -12.00 11.12 5.26
N HIS A 20 -11.54 11.84 4.23
CA HIS A 20 -12.32 12.04 3.03
C HIS A 20 -12.41 10.77 2.18
N ASN A 21 -11.28 10.05 2.00
CA ASN A 21 -11.22 8.86 1.15
C ASN A 21 -11.77 7.60 1.82
N PHE A 22 -11.55 7.40 3.12
CA PHE A 22 -12.02 6.21 3.84
C PHE A 22 -13.42 6.37 4.45
N SER A 23 -14.11 7.46 4.14
CA SER A 23 -15.51 7.63 4.54
C SER A 23 -16.44 7.01 3.52
N HIS A 24 -17.34 6.15 3.99
CA HIS A 24 -18.43 5.56 3.21
C HIS A 24 -19.43 6.58 2.64
N LEU A 25 -19.40 7.85 3.07
CA LEU A 25 -20.32 8.89 2.60
C LEU A 25 -19.84 9.59 1.32
N ASN A 26 -18.57 9.39 0.93
CA ASN A 26 -17.96 10.14 -0.16
C ASN A 26 -17.75 9.27 -1.40
N TYR A 27 -18.30 9.71 -2.53
CA TYR A 27 -18.10 9.05 -3.83
C TYR A 27 -16.97 9.73 -4.60
N LEU A 28 -15.73 9.42 -4.21
CA LEU A 28 -14.52 9.97 -4.83
C LEU A 28 -14.05 9.10 -5.99
N HIS A 29 -13.46 9.74 -7.01
CA HIS A 29 -12.79 9.08 -8.13
C HIS A 29 -11.34 8.68 -7.79
N GLU A 30 -10.95 8.79 -6.52
CA GLU A 30 -9.64 8.39 -6.02
C GLU A 30 -9.76 7.11 -5.20
N THR A 31 -8.86 6.16 -5.46
CA THR A 31 -8.68 4.95 -4.65
C THR A 31 -7.41 5.12 -3.86
N TYR A 32 -7.52 5.18 -2.54
CA TYR A 32 -6.40 5.19 -1.61
C TYR A 32 -6.18 3.78 -1.07
N LEU A 33 -4.92 3.40 -0.98
CA LEU A 33 -4.48 2.08 -0.54
C LEU A 33 -3.36 2.27 0.48
N CYS A 34 -3.61 1.90 1.73
CA CYS A 34 -2.60 1.80 2.78
C CYS A 34 -2.26 0.32 2.98
N TYR A 35 -1.01 0.01 3.31
CA TYR A 35 -0.58 -1.37 3.45
C TYR A 35 0.51 -1.55 4.51
N GLU A 36 0.52 -2.73 5.10
CA GLU A 36 1.53 -3.22 6.02
C GLU A 36 1.96 -4.63 5.63
N VAL A 37 3.20 -4.97 5.96
CA VAL A 37 3.82 -6.24 5.63
C VAL A 37 4.38 -6.83 6.91
N ASP A 38 4.02 -8.07 7.20
CA ASP A 38 4.59 -8.85 8.29
C ASP A 38 5.39 -10.02 7.72
N ARG A 39 6.47 -10.42 8.39
CA ARG A 39 7.22 -11.65 8.11
C ARG A 39 7.00 -12.66 9.22
N MET A 40 6.78 -13.93 8.86
CA MET A 40 6.72 -15.01 9.82
C MET A 40 8.12 -15.32 10.35
N GLN A 41 8.27 -15.37 11.67
CA GLN A 41 9.47 -15.84 12.35
C GLN A 41 9.06 -16.57 13.63
N ASP A 42 9.43 -17.84 13.76
CA ASP A 42 9.15 -18.67 14.95
C ASP A 42 7.66 -18.63 15.38
N ASP A 43 6.76 -18.81 14.41
CA ASP A 43 5.29 -18.74 14.57
C ASP A 43 4.72 -17.36 14.97
N LEU A 44 5.53 -16.30 14.91
CA LEU A 44 5.11 -14.92 15.14
C LEU A 44 5.17 -14.10 13.85
N TRP A 45 4.19 -13.21 13.68
CA TRP A 45 4.18 -12.22 12.60
C TRP A 45 4.91 -10.96 13.06
N ILE A 46 6.09 -10.71 12.51
CA ILE A 46 6.95 -9.57 12.82
C ILE A 46 6.73 -8.46 11.78
N PRO A 47 6.30 -7.24 12.18
CA PRO A 47 6.08 -6.14 11.25
C PRO A 47 7.38 -5.71 10.54
N LEU A 48 7.32 -5.63 9.21
CA LEU A 48 8.35 -5.07 8.35
C LEU A 48 8.02 -3.61 8.02
N ASP A 49 8.38 -2.80 8.99
CA ASP A 49 8.09 -1.38 9.06
C ASP A 49 8.67 -0.55 7.89
N GLU A 50 9.68 -1.08 7.19
CA GLU A 50 10.27 -0.53 5.96
C GLU A 50 9.35 -0.60 4.75
N TYR A 51 8.48 -1.61 4.69
CA TYR A 51 7.51 -1.80 3.61
C TYR A 51 6.14 -1.21 3.97
N LYS A 52 5.98 -0.59 5.14
CA LYS A 52 4.72 0.07 5.49
C LYS A 52 4.54 1.36 4.68
N GLY A 53 3.37 1.56 4.09
CA GLY A 53 3.15 2.74 3.28
C GLY A 53 1.72 2.95 2.80
N PHE A 54 1.58 3.91 1.90
CA PHE A 54 0.33 4.16 1.20
C PHE A 54 0.59 4.65 -0.22
N LEU A 55 -0.42 4.53 -1.07
CA LEU A 55 -0.45 5.07 -2.42
C LEU A 55 -1.88 5.39 -2.84
N ARG A 56 -2.03 5.99 -4.02
CA ARG A 56 -3.32 6.22 -4.66
C ARG A 56 -3.26 5.92 -6.14
N ASN A 57 -4.42 5.78 -6.77
CA ASN A 57 -4.54 5.70 -8.23
C ASN A 57 -3.93 6.93 -8.92
N LYS A 58 -3.46 6.73 -10.16
CA LYS A 58 -2.99 7.82 -11.02
C LYS A 58 -4.15 8.32 -11.86
N SER A 59 -4.51 9.58 -11.64
CA SER A 59 -5.41 10.32 -12.51
C SER A 59 -4.62 11.03 -13.60
N SER A 60 -5.08 10.93 -14.85
CA SER A 60 -4.54 11.65 -16.01
C SER A 60 -5.70 12.07 -16.93
N PRO A 61 -5.61 13.23 -17.60
CA PRO A 61 -6.51 13.57 -18.70
C PRO A 61 -6.52 12.49 -19.79
N TRP A 62 -5.37 11.86 -20.02
CA TRP A 62 -5.19 10.82 -21.02
C TRP A 62 -5.56 9.45 -20.46
N ARG A 63 -6.52 8.78 -21.10
CA ARG A 63 -7.10 7.51 -20.60
C ARG A 63 -6.04 6.42 -20.40
N TRP A 64 -5.04 6.34 -21.28
CA TRP A 64 -3.98 5.31 -21.25
C TRP A 64 -2.95 5.51 -20.13
N GLU A 65 -2.90 6.70 -19.52
CA GLU A 65 -2.01 6.99 -18.39
C GLU A 65 -2.70 6.80 -17.04
N ARG A 66 -4.03 6.63 -17.03
CA ARG A 66 -4.78 6.32 -15.81
C ARG A 66 -4.39 4.93 -15.35
N ARG A 67 -4.10 4.81 -14.06
CA ARG A 67 -3.81 3.51 -13.44
C ARG A 67 -4.51 3.42 -12.10
N HIS A 68 -5.15 2.29 -11.85
CA HIS A 68 -5.76 1.98 -10.56
C HIS A 68 -4.67 1.82 -9.48
N ALA A 69 -5.05 1.86 -8.21
CA ALA A 69 -4.11 1.79 -7.11
C ALA A 69 -3.47 0.38 -7.01
N GLU A 70 -4.24 -0.64 -7.35
CA GLU A 70 -3.95 -2.06 -7.18
C GLU A 70 -2.79 -2.51 -8.08
N PRO A 71 -2.76 -2.23 -9.40
CA PRO A 71 -1.59 -2.55 -10.22
C PRO A 71 -0.33 -1.79 -9.80
N ILE A 72 -0.47 -0.54 -9.35
CA ILE A 72 0.67 0.25 -8.83
C ILE A 72 1.22 -0.40 -7.55
N PHE A 73 0.33 -0.92 -6.70
CA PHE A 73 0.71 -1.65 -5.50
C PHE A 73 1.46 -2.94 -5.83
N LEU A 74 0.97 -3.74 -6.79
CA LEU A 74 1.63 -4.97 -7.23
C LEU A 74 3.02 -4.69 -7.83
N GLU A 75 3.16 -3.66 -8.67
CA GLU A 75 4.47 -3.21 -9.19
C GLU A 75 5.43 -2.83 -8.04
N ARG A 76 4.92 -2.16 -7.00
CA ARG A 76 5.72 -1.81 -5.83
C ARG A 76 6.12 -3.03 -5.01
N MET A 77 5.20 -3.97 -4.78
CA MET A 77 5.51 -5.24 -4.11
C MET A 77 6.61 -6.02 -4.83
N ALA A 78 6.53 -6.09 -6.17
CA ALA A 78 7.53 -6.77 -6.98
C ALA A 78 8.92 -6.14 -6.84
N SER A 79 9.01 -4.84 -6.56
CA SER A 79 10.28 -4.13 -6.35
C SER A 79 10.96 -4.42 -5.00
N TRP A 80 10.27 -5.02 -4.03
CA TRP A 80 10.80 -5.26 -2.68
C TRP A 80 11.82 -6.40 -2.61
N ASN A 81 11.87 -7.26 -3.64
CA ASN A 81 12.77 -8.41 -3.73
C ASN A 81 12.72 -9.27 -2.45
N LEU A 82 11.51 -9.58 -1.99
CA LEU A 82 11.27 -10.41 -0.81
C LEU A 82 11.83 -11.83 -1.01
N ASP A 83 12.35 -12.42 0.06
CA ASP A 83 12.93 -13.76 0.04
C ASP A 83 11.83 -14.82 -0.16
N THR A 84 11.93 -15.62 -1.23
CA THR A 84 10.91 -16.61 -1.58
C THR A 84 10.82 -17.78 -0.60
N GLU A 85 11.86 -18.00 0.23
CA GLU A 85 11.86 -19.04 1.26
C GLU A 85 11.15 -18.59 2.54
N LEU A 86 10.89 -17.30 2.69
CA LEU A 86 10.20 -16.72 3.84
C LEU A 86 8.70 -16.55 3.57
N ARG A 87 7.92 -16.56 4.65
CA ARG A 87 6.47 -16.32 4.59
C ARG A 87 6.17 -14.89 5.00
N TYR A 88 5.38 -14.22 4.17
CA TYR A 88 4.94 -12.85 4.42
C TYR A 88 3.41 -12.79 4.47
N ARG A 89 2.90 -11.85 5.25
CA ARG A 89 1.50 -11.45 5.25
C ARG A 89 1.43 -9.99 4.85
N VAL A 90 0.64 -9.71 3.82
CA VAL A 90 0.41 -8.35 3.35
C VAL A 90 -1.03 -8.00 3.68
N THR A 91 -1.22 -6.96 4.49
CA THR A 91 -2.55 -6.44 4.84
C THR A 91 -2.75 -5.13 4.12
N VAL A 92 -3.86 -5.03 3.38
CA VAL A 92 -4.20 -3.87 2.56
C VAL A 92 -5.50 -3.25 3.05
N PHE A 93 -5.45 -1.96 3.37
CA PHE A 93 -6.60 -1.13 3.71
C PHE A 93 -6.90 -0.22 2.52
N ILE A 94 -7.98 -0.52 1.81
CA ILE A 94 -8.34 0.17 0.55
C ILE A 94 -9.66 0.91 0.69
N SER A 95 -9.74 2.13 0.16
CA SER A 95 -10.94 2.97 0.25
C SER A 95 -12.09 2.49 -0.64
N TRP A 96 -11.76 1.86 -1.77
CA TRP A 96 -12.70 1.25 -2.71
C TRP A 96 -12.28 -0.19 -2.98
N SER A 97 -13.24 -1.10 -3.03
CA SER A 97 -12.96 -2.48 -3.44
C SER A 97 -12.40 -2.51 -4.86
N PRO A 98 -11.49 -3.44 -5.17
CA PRO A 98 -10.96 -3.56 -6.52
C PRO A 98 -12.05 -3.76 -7.58
N CYS A 99 -11.85 -3.20 -8.76
CA CYS A 99 -12.69 -3.53 -9.91
C CYS A 99 -12.38 -4.95 -10.41
N PRO A 100 -13.25 -5.58 -11.24
CA PRO A 100 -13.03 -6.95 -11.72
C PRO A 100 -11.63 -7.15 -12.33
N ASP A 101 -11.23 -6.28 -13.26
CA ASP A 101 -9.90 -6.34 -13.90
C ASP A 101 -8.71 -6.22 -12.94
N CYS A 102 -8.90 -5.66 -11.74
CA CYS A 102 -7.84 -5.54 -10.71
C CYS A 102 -7.91 -6.64 -9.66
N ALA A 103 -9.02 -7.37 -9.60
CA ALA A 103 -9.22 -8.50 -8.70
C ALA A 103 -8.76 -9.82 -9.32
N ASP A 104 -8.80 -9.92 -10.65
CA ASP A 104 -8.29 -11.05 -11.45
C ASP A 104 -6.75 -11.16 -11.38
#